data_AF-A0A0D0QJC2-F1
#
_entry.id   AF-A0A0D0QJC2-F1
#
_cell.length_a   1.000
_cell.length_b   1.000
_cell.length_c   1.000
_cell.angle_alpha   90.00
_cell.angle_beta   90.00
_cell.angle_gamma   90.00
#
_symmetry.space_group_name_H-M   'P 1'
#
loop_
_entity.id
_entity.type
_entity.pdbx_description
1 polymer ?
#
loop_
_entity_poly.entity_id
_entity_poly.type
_entity_poly.pdbx_seq_one_letter_code
_entity_poly.pdbx_strand_id
1 'polypeptide(L)'
;MNARPPDDEELHAYVDGRLDAERVSALEHWLQEHPQQAARVAGWKRDAASLRAAWAGLETVPADAMLAPQQIRRRLHRQRRARLAMVASCVLALGLGTGLGWQAREVRMASESLPMADAVTAYRLFADVSVPLEFDTGDRDQLQGWLQAHFGAAGDAPDLRSQGFRLQGGRMLSTPEGAAAMLVYADADGARIGLYLRPRSERFKQGERRDGRLLAQYWAEGTTAFALVGPATQARMRQLAPLLRSAG
;
A
#
# COMPACT_ATOMS: atom_id res chain seq x y z
N MET A 1 96.40 -26.75 1.25
CA MET A 1 95.06 -26.96 0.65
C MET A 1 94.73 -25.67 -0.10
N ASN A 2 94.70 -25.70 -1.42
CA ASN A 2 94.54 -24.48 -2.22
C ASN A 2 93.08 -24.01 -2.16
N ALA A 3 92.83 -22.90 -1.48
CA ALA A 3 91.53 -22.26 -1.42
C ALA A 3 91.19 -21.69 -2.80
N ARG A 4 90.09 -22.15 -3.40
CA ARG A 4 89.50 -21.55 -4.60
C ARG A 4 89.15 -20.08 -4.29
N PRO A 5 89.50 -19.11 -5.15
CA PRO A 5 89.13 -17.72 -4.95
C PRO A 5 87.60 -17.62 -4.80
N PRO A 6 87.12 -16.87 -3.80
CA PRO A 6 85.70 -16.73 -3.56
C PRO A 6 85.03 -15.93 -4.67
N ASP A 7 83.77 -16.27 -4.98
CA ASP A 7 82.95 -15.51 -5.92
C ASP A 7 82.24 -14.35 -5.21
N ASP A 8 81.77 -13.36 -5.96
CA ASP A 8 81.07 -12.19 -5.41
C ASP A 8 79.80 -12.61 -4.64
N GLU A 9 79.12 -13.68 -5.07
CA GLU A 9 77.97 -14.25 -4.36
C GLU A 9 78.35 -14.81 -2.97
N GLU A 10 79.53 -15.42 -2.84
CA GLU A 10 80.02 -15.91 -1.55
C GLU A 10 80.39 -14.76 -0.62
N LEU A 11 80.97 -13.67 -1.14
CA LEU A 11 81.26 -12.47 -0.35
C LEU A 11 79.98 -11.82 0.20
N HIS A 12 78.91 -11.79 -0.61
CA HIS A 12 77.60 -11.31 -0.16
C HIS A 12 76.97 -12.27 0.86
N ALA A 13 77.02 -13.58 0.64
CA ALA A 13 76.54 -14.57 1.59
C ALA A 13 77.28 -14.49 2.94
N TYR A 14 78.57 -14.12 2.94
CA TYR A 14 79.33 -13.83 4.16
C TYR A 14 78.85 -12.59 4.90
N VAL A 15 78.52 -11.51 4.17
CA VAL A 15 77.98 -10.26 4.75
C VAL A 15 76.60 -10.51 5.38
N ASP A 16 75.81 -11.40 4.77
CA ASP A 16 74.46 -11.77 5.22
C ASP A 16 74.43 -12.90 6.26
N GLY A 17 75.58 -13.48 6.60
CA GLY A 17 75.68 -14.57 7.58
C GLY A 17 75.08 -15.90 7.11
N ARG A 18 75.02 -16.13 5.79
CA ARG A 18 74.42 -17.31 5.15
C ARG A 18 75.43 -18.34 4.66
N LEU A 19 76.68 -18.25 5.13
CA LEU A 19 77.73 -19.21 4.81
C LEU A 19 77.94 -20.21 5.94
N ASP A 20 78.28 -21.44 5.57
CA ASP A 20 78.66 -22.49 6.51
C ASP A 20 79.98 -22.18 7.22
N ALA A 21 80.13 -22.63 8.47
CA ALA A 21 81.28 -22.31 9.33
C ALA A 21 82.65 -22.70 8.74
N GLU A 22 82.70 -23.80 7.99
CA GLU A 22 83.91 -24.26 7.31
C GLU A 22 84.31 -23.30 6.17
N ARG A 23 83.32 -22.81 5.41
CA ARG A 23 83.55 -21.86 4.30
C ARG A 23 83.88 -20.46 4.83
N VAL A 24 83.29 -20.06 5.95
CA VAL A 24 83.64 -18.82 6.67
C VAL A 24 85.12 -18.80 7.04
N SER A 25 85.63 -19.90 7.60
CA SER A 25 87.03 -19.97 8.06
C SER A 25 88.01 -19.90 6.88
N ALA A 26 87.69 -20.58 5.77
CA ALA A 26 88.48 -20.50 4.54
C ALA A 26 88.45 -19.11 3.91
N LEU A 27 87.31 -18.43 3.94
CA LEU A 27 87.15 -17.09 3.41
C LEU A 27 87.90 -16.05 4.26
N GLU A 28 87.87 -16.18 5.58
CA GLU A 28 88.60 -15.30 6.50
C GLU A 28 90.11 -15.40 6.32
N HIS A 29 90.62 -16.61 6.10
CA HIS A 29 92.04 -16.80 5.77
C HIS A 29 92.41 -16.15 4.43
N TRP A 30 91.56 -16.30 3.40
CA TRP A 30 91.78 -15.65 2.11
C TRP A 30 91.72 -14.11 2.20
N LEU A 31 90.82 -13.56 3.02
CA LEU A 31 90.71 -12.11 3.25
C LEU A 31 91.92 -11.53 3.99
N GLN A 32 92.62 -12.31 4.82
CA GLN A 32 93.89 -11.90 5.44
C GLN A 32 94.99 -11.67 4.39
N GLU A 33 94.98 -12.47 3.33
CA GLU A 33 95.92 -12.35 2.21
C GLU A 33 95.52 -11.25 1.20
N HIS A 34 94.27 -10.75 1.25
CA HIS A 34 93.70 -9.80 0.29
C HIS A 34 93.09 -8.55 0.99
N PRO A 35 93.92 -7.62 1.50
CA PRO A 35 93.46 -6.51 2.35
C PRO A 35 92.49 -5.54 1.67
N GLN A 36 92.57 -5.37 0.34
CA GLN A 36 91.63 -4.53 -0.42
C GLN A 36 90.21 -5.10 -0.42
N GLN A 37 90.07 -6.43 -0.54
CA GLN A 37 88.78 -7.11 -0.52
C GLN A 37 88.20 -7.16 0.91
N ALA A 38 89.07 -7.36 1.91
CA ALA A 38 88.69 -7.25 3.32
C ALA A 38 88.08 -5.87 3.65
N ALA A 39 88.66 -4.78 3.14
CA ALA A 39 88.13 -3.43 3.33
C ALA A 39 86.74 -3.24 2.69
N ARG A 40 86.52 -3.82 1.49
CA ARG A 40 85.24 -3.78 0.78
C ARG A 40 84.13 -4.53 1.53
N VAL A 41 84.42 -5.76 1.96
CA VAL A 41 83.50 -6.59 2.78
C VAL A 41 83.18 -5.92 4.11
N ALA A 42 84.16 -5.31 4.77
CA ALA A 42 83.95 -4.55 6.00
C ALA A 42 83.08 -3.29 5.78
N GLY A 43 83.12 -2.68 4.60
CA GLY A 43 82.18 -1.64 4.18
C GLY A 43 80.75 -2.18 4.11
N TRP A 44 80.55 -3.25 3.36
CA TRP A 44 79.22 -3.87 3.22
C TRP A 44 78.63 -4.35 4.54
N LYS A 45 79.43 -4.92 5.44
CA LYS A 45 78.97 -5.29 6.79
C LYS A 45 78.46 -4.10 7.60
N ARG A 46 79.12 -2.93 7.47
CA ARG A 46 78.69 -1.69 8.14
C ARG A 46 77.39 -1.16 7.54
N ASP A 47 77.27 -1.15 6.22
CA ASP A 47 76.06 -0.71 5.53
C ASP A 47 74.86 -1.60 5.90
N ALA A 48 75.03 -2.92 5.85
CA ALA A 48 74.01 -3.88 6.25
C ALA A 48 73.61 -3.73 7.72
N ALA A 49 74.57 -3.50 8.63
CA ALA A 49 74.29 -3.22 10.03
C ALA A 49 73.50 -1.91 10.23
N SER A 50 73.84 -0.86 9.48
CA SER A 50 73.13 0.43 9.54
C SER A 50 71.69 0.33 9.07
N LEU A 51 71.44 -0.44 8.00
CA LEU A 51 70.09 -0.69 7.47
C LEU A 51 69.28 -1.51 8.46
N ARG A 52 69.86 -2.58 9.03
CA ARG A 52 69.20 -3.38 10.07
C ARG A 52 68.87 -2.54 11.29
N ALA A 53 69.76 -1.67 11.75
CA ALA A 53 69.51 -0.79 12.88
C ALA A 53 68.41 0.24 12.59
N ALA A 54 68.40 0.83 11.39
CA ALA A 54 67.36 1.77 10.97
C ALA A 54 65.98 1.11 10.86
N TRP A 55 65.93 -0.20 10.57
CA TRP A 55 64.70 -0.96 10.39
C TRP A 55 64.32 -1.85 11.61
N ALA A 56 65.19 -1.96 12.62
CA ALA A 56 64.94 -2.78 13.82
C ALA A 56 63.71 -2.33 14.62
N GLY A 57 63.30 -1.06 14.50
CA GLY A 57 62.09 -0.52 15.14
C GLY A 57 60.79 -0.68 14.33
N LEU A 58 60.86 -1.22 13.11
CA LEU A 58 59.72 -1.48 12.22
C LEU A 58 59.22 -2.94 12.34
N GLU A 59 59.37 -3.55 13.52
CA GLU A 59 58.92 -4.92 13.77
C GLU A 59 57.49 -5.16 13.25
N THR A 60 57.45 -6.06 12.27
CA THR A 60 56.33 -6.80 11.71
C THR A 60 54.94 -6.32 12.10
N VAL A 61 54.29 -5.56 11.21
CA VAL A 61 52.83 -5.65 11.11
C VAL A 61 52.50 -7.13 10.92
N PRO A 62 51.79 -7.80 11.84
CA PRO A 62 51.45 -9.19 11.63
C PRO A 62 50.56 -9.23 10.38
N ALA A 63 51.06 -9.87 9.32
CA ALA A 63 50.33 -10.02 8.05
C ALA A 63 48.92 -10.64 8.26
N ASP A 64 48.71 -11.30 9.40
CA ASP A 64 47.46 -11.94 9.80
C ASP A 64 46.33 -10.96 10.17
N ALA A 65 46.63 -9.73 10.61
CA ALA A 65 45.59 -8.80 11.04
C ALA A 65 44.78 -8.24 9.85
N MET A 66 45.39 -8.13 8.67
CA MET A 66 44.75 -7.59 7.47
C MET A 66 44.17 -8.65 6.53
N LEU A 67 44.48 -9.94 6.73
CA LEU A 67 44.15 -11.02 5.80
C LEU A 67 43.33 -12.16 6.41
N ALA A 68 42.64 -11.98 7.53
CA ALA A 68 41.77 -13.01 8.10
C ALA A 68 40.49 -13.22 7.24
N PRO A 69 40.46 -14.19 6.30
CA PRO A 69 39.38 -14.29 5.29
C PRO A 69 38.05 -14.69 5.95
N GLN A 70 38.15 -15.34 7.12
CA GLN A 70 37.01 -15.74 7.93
C GLN A 70 36.25 -14.53 8.50
N GLN A 71 36.93 -13.46 8.87
CA GLN A 71 36.28 -12.25 9.40
C GLN A 71 35.54 -11.49 8.30
N ILE A 72 36.13 -11.41 7.10
CA ILE A 72 35.51 -10.82 5.91
C ILE A 72 34.26 -11.60 5.50
N ARG A 73 34.34 -12.94 5.43
CA ARG A 73 33.19 -13.81 5.09
C ARG A 73 32.06 -13.69 6.11
N ARG A 74 32.36 -13.62 7.41
CA ARG A 74 31.35 -13.41 8.46
C ARG A 74 30.66 -12.05 8.32
N ARG A 75 31.42 -10.99 8.02
CA ARG A 75 30.88 -9.64 7.81
C ARG A 75 29.96 -9.59 6.59
N LEU A 76 30.36 -10.20 5.47
CA LEU A 76 29.55 -10.29 4.25
C LEU A 76 28.25 -11.10 4.45
N HIS A 77 28.32 -12.25 5.14
CA HIS A 77 27.13 -13.04 5.47
C HIS A 77 26.15 -12.28 6.38
N ARG A 78 26.65 -11.54 7.37
CA ARG A 78 25.82 -10.72 8.27
C ARG A 78 25.14 -9.58 7.51
N GLN A 79 25.85 -8.90 6.61
CA GLN A 79 25.28 -7.87 5.74
C GLN A 79 24.22 -8.43 4.78
N ARG A 80 24.47 -9.60 4.16
CA ARG A 80 23.49 -10.28 3.30
C ARG A 80 22.23 -10.66 4.07
N ARG A 81 22.37 -11.24 5.27
CA ARG A 81 21.22 -11.57 6.15
C ARG A 81 20.43 -10.32 6.56
N ALA A 82 21.12 -9.22 6.89
CA ALA A 82 20.45 -7.96 7.23
C ALA A 82 19.67 -7.38 6.03
N ARG A 83 20.24 -7.41 4.82
CA ARG A 83 19.53 -6.99 3.60
C ARG A 83 18.33 -7.89 3.30
N LEU A 84 18.48 -9.20 3.42
CA LEU A 84 17.38 -10.16 3.25
C LEU A 84 16.25 -9.93 4.27
N ALA A 85 16.59 -9.66 5.54
CA ALA A 85 15.61 -9.33 6.57
C ALA A 85 14.88 -8.01 6.28
N MET A 86 15.58 -7.01 5.74
CA MET A 86 14.98 -5.73 5.31
C MET A 86 14.01 -5.92 4.13
N VAL A 87 14.38 -6.74 3.13
CA VAL A 87 13.47 -7.06 2.02
C VAL A 87 12.26 -7.85 2.50
N ALA A 88 12.46 -8.86 3.35
CA ALA A 88 11.37 -9.65 3.91
C ALA A 88 10.39 -8.79 4.73
N SER A 89 10.89 -7.83 5.51
CA SER A 89 10.04 -6.89 6.25
C SER A 89 9.30 -5.92 5.32
N CYS A 90 9.92 -5.44 4.24
CA CYS A 90 9.21 -4.63 3.24
C CYS A 90 8.10 -5.42 2.53
N VAL A 91 8.36 -6.68 2.14
CA VAL A 91 7.36 -7.55 1.52
C VAL A 91 6.23 -7.88 2.49
N LEU A 92 6.54 -8.16 3.77
CA LEU A 92 5.51 -8.37 4.79
C LEU A 92 4.70 -7.10 5.07
N ALA A 93 5.33 -5.93 5.14
CA ALA A 93 4.63 -4.65 5.34
C ALA A 93 3.73 -4.32 4.14
N LEU A 94 4.19 -4.56 2.92
CA LEU A 94 3.39 -4.37 1.70
C LEU A 94 2.29 -5.43 1.59
N GLY A 95 2.55 -6.69 1.92
CA GLY A 95 1.56 -7.77 1.90
C GLY A 95 0.46 -7.59 2.94
N LEU A 96 0.83 -7.25 4.18
CA LEU A 96 -0.13 -6.93 5.24
C LEU A 96 -0.86 -5.61 4.95
N GLY A 97 -0.17 -4.60 4.43
CA GLY A 97 -0.76 -3.30 4.10
C GLY A 97 -1.74 -3.37 2.93
N THR A 98 -1.46 -4.18 1.90
CA THR A 98 -2.37 -4.38 0.76
C THR A 98 -3.54 -5.27 1.13
N GLY A 99 -3.31 -6.38 1.84
CA GLY A 99 -4.37 -7.30 2.28
C GLY A 99 -5.35 -6.66 3.26
N LEU A 100 -4.84 -6.05 4.35
CA LEU A 100 -5.67 -5.35 5.33
C LEU A 100 -6.27 -4.07 4.76
N GLY A 101 -5.54 -3.37 3.87
CA GLY A 101 -6.02 -2.16 3.22
C GLY A 101 -7.21 -2.40 2.29
N TRP A 102 -7.20 -3.51 1.53
CA TRP A 102 -8.34 -3.89 0.67
C TRP A 102 -9.56 -4.32 1.48
N GLN A 103 -9.37 -5.15 2.51
CA GLN A 103 -10.46 -5.55 3.41
C GLN A 103 -11.04 -4.34 4.16
N ALA A 104 -10.20 -3.43 4.64
CA ALA A 104 -10.65 -2.19 5.26
C ALA A 104 -11.38 -1.26 4.27
N ARG A 105 -10.97 -1.24 2.99
CA ARG A 105 -11.67 -0.51 1.93
C ARG A 105 -13.05 -1.09 1.65
N GLU A 106 -13.20 -2.40 1.58
CA GLU A 106 -14.50 -3.06 1.40
C GLU A 106 -15.43 -2.82 2.59
N VAL A 107 -14.90 -2.92 3.82
CA VAL A 107 -15.66 -2.61 5.04
C VAL A 107 -16.04 -1.12 5.11
N ARG A 108 -15.16 -0.21 4.68
CA ARG A 108 -15.47 1.22 4.57
C ARG A 108 -16.53 1.49 3.50
N MET A 109 -16.38 0.98 2.29
CA MET A 109 -17.39 1.16 1.23
C MET A 109 -18.75 0.55 1.61
N ALA A 110 -18.75 -0.58 2.33
CA ALA A 110 -19.94 -1.21 2.89
C ALA A 110 -20.60 -0.41 4.03
N SER A 111 -19.84 0.36 4.79
CA SER A 111 -20.34 1.20 5.89
C SER A 111 -20.69 2.62 5.44
N GLU A 112 -20.11 3.08 4.34
CA GLU A 112 -20.30 4.41 3.77
C GLU A 112 -21.43 4.45 2.72
N SER A 113 -21.91 3.30 2.24
CA SER A 113 -23.14 3.23 1.45
C SER A 113 -24.35 3.57 2.34
N LEU A 114 -24.66 4.85 2.48
CA LEU A 114 -25.86 5.29 3.20
C LEU A 114 -27.08 4.66 2.52
N PRO A 115 -28.01 4.07 3.29
CA PRO A 115 -29.23 3.48 2.73
C PRO A 115 -29.98 4.49 1.86
N MET A 116 -30.34 4.06 0.65
CA MET A 116 -31.14 4.83 -0.32
C MET A 116 -30.59 6.23 -0.68
N ALA A 117 -29.26 6.40 -0.75
CA ALA A 117 -28.64 7.64 -1.21
C ALA A 117 -29.01 7.99 -2.68
N ASP A 118 -29.29 6.96 -3.48
CA ASP A 118 -29.84 7.06 -4.83
C ASP A 118 -31.21 7.76 -4.85
N ALA A 119 -32.10 7.46 -3.90
CA ALA A 119 -33.42 8.09 -3.80
C ALA A 119 -33.35 9.61 -3.56
N VAL A 120 -32.46 10.06 -2.67
CA VAL A 120 -32.25 11.50 -2.40
C VAL A 120 -31.65 12.20 -3.63
N THR A 121 -30.72 11.53 -4.30
CA THR A 121 -30.07 12.05 -5.52
C THR A 121 -31.09 12.16 -6.66
N ALA A 122 -31.92 11.12 -6.85
CA ALA A 122 -33.02 11.14 -7.80
C ALA A 122 -33.96 12.30 -7.50
N TYR A 123 -34.43 12.45 -6.25
CA TYR A 123 -35.33 13.56 -5.87
C TYR A 123 -34.73 14.94 -6.16
N ARG A 124 -33.45 15.18 -5.88
CA ARG A 124 -32.78 16.48 -6.15
C ARG A 124 -32.83 16.85 -7.63
N LEU A 125 -32.69 15.88 -8.52
CA LEU A 125 -32.81 16.12 -9.97
C LEU A 125 -34.23 16.61 -10.37
N PHE A 126 -35.26 16.26 -9.58
CA PHE A 126 -36.66 16.61 -9.87
C PHE A 126 -37.18 17.83 -9.09
N ALA A 127 -36.60 18.14 -7.93
CA ALA A 127 -37.07 19.23 -7.09
C ALA A 127 -36.63 20.61 -7.59
N ASP A 128 -35.45 20.71 -8.22
CA ASP A 128 -34.88 21.99 -8.66
C ASP A 128 -35.23 22.38 -10.12
N VAL A 129 -35.75 21.46 -10.94
CA VAL A 129 -36.04 21.71 -12.36
C VAL A 129 -37.38 21.11 -12.76
N SER A 130 -38.18 21.84 -13.55
CA SER A 130 -39.40 21.36 -14.22
C SER A 130 -39.06 20.35 -15.34
N VAL A 131 -38.40 19.25 -14.99
CA VAL A 131 -38.10 18.18 -15.94
C VAL A 131 -39.40 17.44 -16.26
N PRO A 132 -39.73 17.22 -17.55
CA PRO A 132 -40.88 16.39 -17.93
C PRO A 132 -40.77 15.00 -17.30
N LEU A 133 -41.87 14.53 -16.70
CA LEU A 133 -41.96 13.15 -16.21
C LEU A 133 -42.12 12.23 -17.43
N GLU A 134 -41.51 11.05 -17.41
CA GLU A 134 -41.63 10.08 -18.52
C GLU A 134 -43.07 9.58 -18.69
N PHE A 135 -43.83 9.56 -17.59
CA PHE A 135 -45.27 9.33 -17.59
C PHE A 135 -45.97 10.55 -16.99
N ASP A 136 -46.81 11.22 -17.77
CA ASP A 136 -47.71 12.26 -17.29
C ASP A 136 -49.04 11.62 -16.81
N THR A 137 -49.93 12.43 -16.24
CA THR A 137 -51.27 12.04 -15.76
C THR A 137 -52.11 11.23 -16.76
N GLY A 138 -51.86 11.37 -18.07
CA GLY A 138 -52.52 10.63 -19.15
C GLY A 138 -52.07 9.16 -19.31
N ASP A 139 -50.84 8.81 -18.92
CA ASP A 139 -50.24 7.48 -19.13
C ASP A 139 -50.18 6.66 -17.83
N ARG A 140 -51.04 6.99 -16.86
CA ARG A 140 -51.04 6.39 -15.52
C ARG A 140 -51.20 4.86 -15.54
N ASP A 141 -52.04 4.34 -16.43
CA ASP A 141 -52.27 2.90 -16.55
C ASP A 141 -51.01 2.15 -17.03
N GLN A 142 -50.21 2.78 -17.89
CA GLN A 142 -48.96 2.21 -18.38
C GLN A 142 -47.88 2.21 -17.29
N LEU A 143 -47.77 3.31 -16.54
CA LEU A 143 -46.90 3.40 -15.36
C LEU A 143 -47.26 2.32 -14.33
N GLN A 144 -48.56 2.19 -14.02
CA GLN A 144 -49.07 1.21 -13.07
C GLN A 144 -48.77 -0.23 -13.54
N GLY A 145 -49.00 -0.54 -14.82
CA GLY A 145 -48.66 -1.84 -15.39
C GLY A 145 -47.15 -2.15 -15.31
N TRP A 146 -46.29 -1.15 -15.55
CA TRP A 146 -44.85 -1.32 -15.44
C TRP A 146 -44.40 -1.57 -14.00
N LEU A 147 -44.95 -0.82 -13.04
CA LEU A 147 -44.65 -0.98 -11.61
C LEU A 147 -45.07 -2.37 -11.13
N GLN A 148 -46.27 -2.84 -11.50
CA GLN A 148 -46.72 -4.20 -11.16
C GLN A 148 -45.84 -5.27 -11.79
N ALA A 149 -45.39 -5.09 -13.03
CA ALA A 149 -44.50 -6.04 -13.69
C ALA A 149 -43.13 -6.17 -12.99
N HIS A 150 -42.61 -5.09 -12.39
CA HIS A 150 -41.28 -5.09 -11.75
C HIS A 150 -41.30 -5.26 -10.23
N PHE A 151 -42.37 -4.85 -9.55
CA PHE A 151 -42.49 -4.85 -8.09
C PHE A 151 -43.64 -5.71 -7.56
N GLY A 152 -44.44 -6.33 -8.43
CA GLY A 152 -45.59 -7.16 -8.04
C GLY A 152 -46.65 -6.35 -7.30
N ALA A 153 -47.18 -6.92 -6.20
CA ALA A 153 -48.19 -6.26 -5.36
C ALA A 153 -47.69 -4.94 -4.72
N ALA A 154 -46.39 -4.82 -4.50
CA ALA A 154 -45.77 -3.59 -3.99
C ALA A 154 -45.66 -2.47 -5.05
N GLY A 155 -46.04 -2.77 -6.30
CA GLY A 155 -46.05 -1.82 -7.42
C GLY A 155 -47.31 -0.95 -7.51
N ASP A 156 -48.26 -1.08 -6.59
CA ASP A 156 -49.45 -0.24 -6.57
C ASP A 156 -49.14 1.18 -6.10
N ALA A 157 -49.30 2.16 -7.00
CA ALA A 157 -49.02 3.54 -6.68
C ALA A 157 -50.04 4.07 -5.65
N PRO A 158 -49.62 4.46 -4.43
CA PRO A 158 -50.54 4.79 -3.36
C PRO A 158 -51.35 6.05 -3.67
N ASP A 159 -52.62 6.03 -3.29
CA ASP A 159 -53.53 7.16 -3.45
C ASP A 159 -53.42 8.14 -2.27
N LEU A 160 -52.66 9.22 -2.49
CA LEU A 160 -52.44 10.26 -1.48
C LEU A 160 -53.42 11.45 -1.59
N ARG A 161 -54.50 11.30 -2.38
CA ARG A 161 -55.50 12.38 -2.58
C ARG A 161 -56.15 12.83 -1.28
N SER A 162 -56.38 11.90 -0.35
CA SER A 162 -56.96 12.20 0.97
C SER A 162 -56.02 13.00 1.87
N GLN A 163 -54.72 12.99 1.60
CA GLN A 163 -53.71 13.83 2.26
C GLN A 163 -53.40 15.12 1.49
N GLY A 164 -54.12 15.38 0.39
CA GLY A 164 -53.99 16.57 -0.43
C GLY A 164 -52.91 16.49 -1.51
N PHE A 165 -52.30 15.32 -1.73
CA PHE A 165 -51.28 15.11 -2.76
C PHE A 165 -51.86 14.38 -3.97
N ARG A 166 -51.54 14.86 -5.17
CA ARG A 166 -51.92 14.22 -6.43
C ARG A 166 -50.67 13.72 -7.14
N LEU A 167 -50.74 12.48 -7.62
CA LEU A 167 -49.70 11.92 -8.49
C LEU A 167 -49.64 12.75 -9.77
N GLN A 168 -48.47 13.34 -10.02
CA GLN A 168 -48.19 14.10 -11.25
C GLN A 168 -47.66 13.17 -12.33
N GLY A 169 -46.92 12.12 -11.93
CA GLY A 169 -46.30 11.20 -12.88
C GLY A 169 -45.17 10.41 -12.26
N GLY A 170 -44.40 9.73 -13.10
CA GLY A 170 -43.29 8.90 -12.66
C GLY A 170 -42.17 8.78 -13.68
N ARG A 171 -41.03 8.27 -13.22
CA ARG A 171 -39.85 7.99 -14.05
C ARG A 171 -39.19 6.68 -13.66
N MET A 172 -38.71 5.93 -14.64
CA MET A 172 -37.91 4.73 -14.40
C MET A 172 -36.43 5.08 -14.27
N LEU A 173 -35.74 4.37 -13.39
CA LEU A 173 -34.32 4.57 -13.10
C LEU A 173 -33.63 3.21 -13.06
N SER A 174 -32.35 3.18 -13.39
CA SER A 174 -31.52 1.99 -13.27
C SER A 174 -30.60 2.14 -12.05
N THR A 175 -30.63 1.14 -11.16
CA THR A 175 -29.82 1.11 -9.94
C THR A 175 -28.99 -0.17 -9.89
N PRO A 176 -27.91 -0.23 -9.09
CA PRO A 176 -27.15 -1.47 -8.88
C PRO A 176 -28.01 -2.64 -8.38
N GLU A 177 -29.10 -2.35 -7.67
CA GLU A 177 -30.05 -3.35 -7.15
C GLU A 177 -31.13 -3.76 -8.14
N GLY A 178 -31.25 -3.09 -9.29
CA GLY A 178 -32.21 -3.39 -10.35
C GLY A 178 -32.97 -2.17 -10.85
N ALA A 179 -34.08 -2.43 -11.55
CA ALA A 179 -34.97 -1.36 -12.02
C ALA A 179 -35.62 -0.65 -10.82
N ALA A 180 -35.56 0.67 -10.82
CA ALA A 180 -36.17 1.53 -9.80
C ALA A 180 -37.19 2.47 -10.45
N ALA A 181 -38.10 3.01 -9.65
CA ALA A 181 -39.03 4.04 -10.11
C ALA A 181 -39.12 5.17 -9.11
N MET A 182 -39.30 6.38 -9.64
CA MET A 182 -39.58 7.58 -8.86
C MET A 182 -40.94 8.12 -9.26
N LEU A 183 -41.87 8.17 -8.31
CA LEU A 183 -43.20 8.75 -8.45
C LEU A 183 -43.19 10.14 -7.81
N VAL A 184 -43.74 11.13 -8.51
CA VAL A 184 -43.78 12.50 -8.02
C VAL A 184 -45.22 12.89 -7.73
N TYR A 185 -45.46 13.35 -6.51
CA TYR A 185 -46.73 13.88 -6.06
C TYR A 185 -46.61 15.37 -5.76
N ALA A 186 -47.65 16.13 -6.04
CA ALA A 186 -47.73 17.56 -5.69
C ALA A 186 -49.00 17.86 -4.91
N ASP A 187 -48.92 18.76 -3.94
CA ASP A 187 -50.09 19.33 -3.28
C ASP A 187 -50.67 20.53 -4.06
N ALA A 188 -51.79 21.08 -3.57
CA ALA A 188 -52.45 22.23 -4.17
C ALA A 188 -51.59 23.51 -4.16
N ASP A 189 -50.65 23.61 -3.22
CA ASP A 189 -49.72 24.73 -3.08
C ASP A 189 -48.47 24.56 -3.96
N GLY A 190 -48.37 23.43 -4.68
CA GLY A 190 -47.26 23.10 -5.57
C GLY A 190 -46.06 22.43 -4.89
N ALA A 191 -46.15 22.11 -3.58
CA ALA A 191 -45.09 21.40 -2.88
C ALA A 191 -45.02 19.94 -3.35
N ARG A 192 -43.82 19.49 -3.71
CA ARG A 192 -43.59 18.18 -4.30
C ARG A 192 -42.96 17.19 -3.33
N ILE A 193 -43.48 15.98 -3.31
CA ILE A 193 -42.90 14.83 -2.62
C ILE A 193 -42.64 13.71 -3.64
N GLY A 194 -41.57 12.96 -3.43
CA GLY A 194 -41.18 11.84 -4.26
C GLY A 194 -41.29 10.52 -3.52
N LEU A 195 -41.96 9.54 -4.12
CA LEU A 195 -41.97 8.16 -3.65
C LEU A 195 -41.09 7.33 -4.56
N TYR A 196 -40.03 6.78 -4.01
CA TYR A 196 -39.05 5.99 -4.73
C TYR A 196 -39.19 4.51 -4.38
N LEU A 197 -39.17 3.64 -5.39
CA LEU A 197 -39.32 2.20 -5.27
C LEU A 197 -38.12 1.52 -5.93
N ARG A 198 -37.54 0.53 -5.26
CA ARG A 198 -36.48 -0.33 -5.82
C ARG A 198 -36.45 -1.71 -5.15
N PRO A 199 -35.78 -2.71 -5.72
CA PRO A 199 -35.58 -3.99 -5.06
C PRO A 199 -34.82 -3.82 -3.74
N ARG A 200 -35.21 -4.61 -2.72
CA ARG A 200 -34.60 -4.58 -1.40
C ARG A 200 -33.21 -5.22 -1.43
N SER A 201 -32.19 -4.43 -1.10
CA SER A 201 -30.84 -4.94 -0.84
C SER A 201 -30.78 -5.76 0.45
N GLU A 202 -29.90 -6.76 0.55
CA GLU A 202 -29.73 -7.58 1.77
C GLU A 202 -29.43 -6.76 3.03
N ARG A 203 -28.68 -5.66 2.89
CA ARG A 203 -28.27 -4.80 4.01
C ARG A 203 -29.25 -3.66 4.32
N PHE A 204 -30.48 -3.76 3.81
CA PHE A 204 -31.49 -2.71 4.00
C PHE A 204 -31.92 -2.59 5.47
N LYS A 205 -31.88 -1.36 5.99
CA LYS A 205 -32.42 -0.99 7.29
C LYS A 205 -33.47 0.10 7.11
N GLN A 206 -34.58 0.00 7.84
CA GLN A 206 -35.61 1.03 7.86
C GLN A 206 -35.15 2.24 8.68
N GLY A 207 -35.62 3.45 8.35
CA GLY A 207 -35.24 4.64 9.09
C GLY A 207 -35.66 5.96 8.43
N GLU A 208 -35.11 7.04 8.96
CA GLU A 208 -35.25 8.40 8.47
C GLU A 208 -33.86 9.02 8.34
N ARG A 209 -33.64 9.76 7.25
CA ARG A 209 -32.42 10.52 7.01
C ARG A 209 -32.79 11.94 6.60
N ARG A 210 -32.12 12.90 7.22
CA ARG A 210 -32.15 14.30 6.81
C ARG A 210 -30.91 14.62 5.98
N ASP A 211 -31.12 15.24 4.83
CA ASP A 211 -30.04 15.68 3.93
C ASP A 211 -30.25 17.14 3.55
N GLY A 212 -29.66 18.04 4.33
CA GLY A 212 -29.87 19.48 4.25
C GLY A 212 -31.34 19.86 4.52
N ARG A 213 -32.01 20.39 3.48
CA ARG A 213 -33.43 20.77 3.52
C ARG A 213 -34.38 19.62 3.19
N LEU A 214 -33.86 18.44 2.86
CA LEU A 214 -34.66 17.27 2.49
C LEU A 214 -34.76 16.27 3.63
N LEU A 215 -35.92 15.61 3.70
CA LEU A 215 -36.18 14.48 4.57
C LEU A 215 -36.51 13.27 3.72
N ALA A 216 -35.80 12.17 3.96
CA ALA A 216 -36.02 10.88 3.34
C ALA A 216 -36.40 9.86 4.42
N GLN A 217 -37.59 9.28 4.32
CA GLN A 217 -38.01 8.17 5.17
C GLN A 217 -38.08 6.92 4.34
N TYR A 218 -37.42 5.85 4.79
CA TYR A 218 -37.30 4.63 4.01
C TYR A 218 -37.72 3.41 4.82
N TRP A 219 -38.43 2.51 4.16
CA TRP A 219 -38.90 1.24 4.70
C TRP A 219 -38.85 0.18 3.61
N ALA A 220 -39.11 -1.07 3.99
CA ALA A 220 -39.20 -2.15 3.02
C ALA A 220 -40.41 -3.02 3.35
N GLU A 221 -40.99 -3.56 2.29
CA GLU A 221 -42.14 -4.42 2.32
C GLU A 221 -41.88 -5.57 1.34
N GLY A 222 -41.89 -6.79 1.86
CA GLY A 222 -41.44 -7.97 1.11
C GLY A 222 -40.04 -7.76 0.50
N THR A 223 -39.98 -7.84 -0.82
CA THR A 223 -38.78 -7.71 -1.65
C THR A 223 -38.55 -6.30 -2.19
N THR A 224 -39.40 -5.33 -1.85
CA THR A 224 -39.32 -3.95 -2.36
C THR A 224 -38.97 -2.98 -1.23
N ALA A 225 -38.04 -2.07 -1.50
CA ALA A 225 -37.67 -0.97 -0.62
C ALA A 225 -38.25 0.34 -1.15
N PHE A 226 -38.81 1.12 -0.24
CA PHE A 226 -39.47 2.39 -0.49
C PHE A 226 -38.72 3.53 0.19
N ALA A 227 -38.65 4.68 -0.47
CA ALA A 227 -38.21 5.94 0.13
C ALA A 227 -39.17 7.08 -0.22
N LEU A 228 -39.72 7.72 0.81
CA LEU A 228 -40.46 8.97 0.67
C LEU A 228 -39.51 10.14 0.91
N VAL A 229 -39.28 10.96 -0.11
CA VAL A 229 -38.37 12.11 -0.10
C VAL A 229 -39.15 13.40 -0.31
N GLY A 230 -38.89 14.42 0.51
CA GLY A 230 -39.54 15.72 0.38
C GLY A 230 -38.88 16.79 1.24
N PRO A 231 -39.39 18.03 1.24
CA PRO A 231 -38.85 19.10 2.08
C PRO A 231 -39.01 18.77 3.57
N ALA A 232 -37.95 18.91 4.35
CA ALA A 232 -37.93 18.63 5.79
C ALA A 232 -38.80 19.59 6.61
N THR A 233 -39.14 20.76 6.06
CA THR A 233 -40.09 21.72 6.65
C THR A 233 -41.54 21.25 6.55
N GLN A 234 -41.83 20.28 5.68
CA GLN A 234 -43.19 19.78 5.48
C GLN A 234 -43.53 18.80 6.60
N ALA A 235 -44.21 19.29 7.65
CA ALA A 235 -44.57 18.49 8.83
C ALA A 235 -45.36 17.20 8.48
N ARG A 236 -46.11 17.23 7.36
CA ARG A 236 -46.89 16.09 6.84
C ARG A 236 -46.00 14.92 6.40
N MET A 237 -44.74 15.14 6.03
CA MET A 237 -43.82 14.08 5.59
C MET A 237 -43.74 12.94 6.62
N ARG A 238 -43.61 13.25 7.91
CA ARG A 238 -43.52 12.25 8.99
C ARG A 238 -44.83 11.52 9.26
N GLN A 239 -45.96 12.08 8.82
CA GLN A 239 -47.28 11.46 8.94
C GLN A 239 -47.59 10.54 7.75
N LEU A 240 -47.00 10.81 6.57
CA LEU A 240 -47.26 10.05 5.34
C LEU A 240 -46.60 8.67 5.33
N ALA A 241 -45.34 8.56 5.76
CA ALA A 241 -44.62 7.29 5.69
C ALA A 241 -45.28 6.15 6.51
N PRO A 242 -45.81 6.38 7.73
CA PRO A 242 -46.56 5.35 8.46
C PRO A 242 -47.82 4.89 7.74
N LEU A 243 -48.55 5.80 7.07
CA LEU A 243 -49.79 5.47 6.34
C LEU A 243 -49.51 4.59 5.13
N LEU A 244 -48.42 4.87 4.42
CA LEU A 244 -47.97 4.09 3.27
C LEU A 244 -47.52 2.67 3.67
N ARG A 245 -47.00 2.49 4.88
CA ARG A 245 -46.61 1.15 5.40
C ARG A 245 -47.80 0.27 5.78
N SER A 246 -48.94 0.87 6.08
CA SER A 246 -50.15 0.15 6.50
C SER A 246 -51.14 -0.13 5.36
N ALA A 247 -50.87 0.38 4.17
CA ALA A 247 -51.75 0.30 3.01
C ALA A 247 -51.36 -0.80 2.01
N GLY A 248 -50.25 -1.52 2.25
CA GLY A 248 -49.79 -2.68 1.49
C GLY A 248 -50.09 -4.00 2.20
#